data_AF-A0A949X935-F1
#
_entry.id   AF-A0A949X935-F1
#
_cell.length_a   1.000
_cell.length_b   1.000
_cell.length_c   1.000
_cell.angle_alpha   90.00
_cell.angle_beta   90.00
_cell.angle_gamma   90.00
#
_symmetry.space_group_name_H-M   'P 1'
#
loop_
_entity.id
_entity.type
_entity.pdbx_description
1 polymer ?
#
loop_
_entity_poly.entity_id
_entity_poly.type
_entity_poly.pdbx_seq_one_letter_code
_entity_poly.pdbx_strand_id
1 'polypeptide(L)'
;MRRILAAVGVGIGVVALLAPLTRAISRRKLRTVRGRLRPVALNARRGGEPQATDPERRNYGEQRVSGNAAELLNTISREHLLAVSGIGPVLADRIISGRPYSSLRELRERKILPQGALDELERELTGKQRRSA
;
A
#
# COMPACT_ATOMS: atom_id res chain seq x y z
N MET A 1 36.03 32.67 -0.55
CA MET A 1 36.45 32.26 -1.90
C MET A 1 35.39 31.33 -2.47
N ARG A 2 34.83 31.69 -3.62
CA ARG A 2 33.75 30.96 -4.33
C ARG A 2 34.35 29.80 -5.14
N ARG A 3 33.82 28.58 -5.02
CA ARG A 3 33.97 27.53 -6.05
C ARG A 3 32.65 26.76 -6.19
N ILE A 4 31.92 27.12 -7.22
CA ILE A 4 30.73 26.46 -7.76
C ILE A 4 31.28 25.46 -8.79
N LEU A 5 31.01 24.17 -8.64
CA LEU A 5 31.32 23.18 -9.67
C LEU A 5 30.04 22.46 -10.07
N ALA A 6 29.54 22.87 -11.24
CA ALA A 6 28.51 22.21 -11.99
C ALA A 6 29.04 20.89 -12.56
N ALA A 7 28.24 19.84 -12.47
CA ALA A 7 28.38 18.67 -13.33
C ALA A 7 26.98 18.21 -13.74
N VAL A 8 26.58 18.69 -14.91
CA VAL A 8 25.46 18.20 -15.71
C VAL A 8 25.88 16.84 -16.27
N GLY A 9 25.09 15.80 -16.02
CA GLY A 9 25.27 14.47 -16.59
C GLY A 9 23.94 13.92 -17.04
N VAL A 10 23.51 14.31 -18.25
CA VAL A 10 22.40 13.70 -18.99
C VAL A 10 22.88 12.37 -19.56
N GLY A 11 22.17 11.29 -19.28
CA GLY A 11 22.42 9.97 -19.87
C GLY A 11 21.13 9.18 -20.01
N ILE A 12 20.39 9.46 -21.08
CA ILE A 12 19.26 8.65 -21.56
C ILE A 12 19.84 7.43 -22.28
N GLY A 13 19.33 6.23 -21.98
CA GLY A 13 19.68 5.01 -22.69
C GLY A 13 18.69 3.88 -22.42
N VAL A 14 17.56 3.90 -23.13
CA VAL A 14 16.58 2.81 -23.26
C VAL A 14 17.06 1.84 -24.34
N VAL A 15 17.08 0.52 -24.08
CA VAL A 15 16.86 -0.60 -25.05
C VAL A 15 16.64 -1.86 -24.19
N ALA A 16 15.41 -2.35 -23.94
CA ALA A 16 14.55 -3.17 -24.79
C ALA A 16 15.04 -4.61 -25.07
N LEU A 17 14.12 -5.55 -24.85
CA LEU A 17 13.93 -6.80 -25.62
C LEU A 17 14.58 -8.10 -25.08
N LEU A 18 13.75 -8.98 -24.48
CA LEU A 18 13.46 -10.33 -25.02
C LEU A 18 12.44 -11.10 -24.15
N ALA A 19 11.62 -11.87 -24.84
CA ALA A 19 10.28 -12.38 -24.55
C ALA A 19 10.19 -13.57 -23.55
N PRO A 20 8.97 -13.94 -23.07
CA PRO A 20 8.73 -15.06 -22.17
C PRO A 20 8.70 -16.41 -22.92
N LEU A 21 9.52 -17.37 -22.49
CA LEU A 21 9.41 -18.77 -22.94
C LEU A 21 8.16 -19.41 -22.34
N THR A 22 7.10 -19.42 -23.13
CA THR A 22 5.94 -20.30 -22.95
C THR A 22 6.39 -21.75 -23.10
N ARG A 23 6.26 -22.56 -22.05
CA ARG A 23 6.37 -24.01 -22.15
C ARG A 23 5.01 -24.62 -21.83
N ALA A 24 4.22 -24.77 -22.89
CA ALA A 24 2.98 -25.52 -22.91
C ALA A 24 3.26 -27.03 -22.76
N ILE A 25 2.83 -27.65 -21.67
CA ILE A 25 2.69 -29.12 -21.58
C ILE A 25 1.52 -29.42 -20.63
N SER A 26 0.38 -29.87 -21.17
CA SER A 26 -0.14 -31.23 -20.94
C SER A 26 -1.60 -31.35 -21.38
N ARG A 27 -1.80 -32.05 -22.51
CA ARG A 27 -3.09 -32.56 -22.97
C ARG A 27 -3.29 -33.96 -22.38
N ARG A 28 -4.31 -34.16 -21.56
CA ARG A 28 -5.01 -35.44 -21.28
C ARG A 28 -6.02 -35.09 -20.18
N LYS A 29 -7.33 -35.30 -20.31
CA LYS A 29 -7.96 -36.56 -20.67
C LYS A 29 -9.45 -36.28 -20.93
N LEU A 30 -9.92 -36.62 -22.13
CA LEU A 30 -11.33 -36.82 -22.43
C LEU A 30 -11.75 -38.19 -21.89
N ARG A 31 -12.70 -38.26 -20.95
CA ARG A 31 -13.61 -39.40 -20.75
C ARG A 31 -14.94 -38.83 -20.23
N THR A 32 -15.98 -38.71 -21.04
CA THR A 32 -16.91 -39.77 -21.48
C THR A 32 -18.07 -39.95 -20.50
N VAL A 33 -19.24 -39.51 -20.97
CA VAL A 33 -20.57 -40.16 -20.85
C VAL A 33 -21.49 -39.76 -19.68
N ARG A 34 -22.45 -38.89 -20.04
CA ARG A 34 -23.91 -39.16 -20.06
C ARG A 34 -24.50 -39.73 -18.76
N GLY A 35 -24.91 -38.80 -17.90
CA GLY A 35 -25.89 -39.04 -16.83
C GLY A 35 -27.04 -38.05 -16.95
N ARG A 36 -28.05 -38.44 -17.72
CA ARG A 36 -29.39 -37.86 -17.71
C ARG A 36 -29.96 -38.10 -16.31
N LEU A 37 -30.42 -37.06 -15.63
CA LEU A 37 -31.67 -37.00 -14.86
C LEU A 37 -31.71 -35.64 -14.14
N ARG A 38 -32.69 -34.82 -14.54
CA ARG A 38 -33.09 -33.60 -13.88
C ARG A 38 -34.00 -33.97 -12.71
N PRO A 39 -33.67 -33.66 -11.46
CA PRO A 39 -34.69 -33.38 -10.46
C PRO A 39 -34.94 -31.86 -10.44
N VAL A 40 -36.13 -31.47 -10.90
CA VAL A 40 -36.75 -30.19 -10.51
C VAL A 40 -36.94 -30.24 -9.00
N ALA A 41 -36.04 -29.62 -8.26
CA ALA A 41 -36.20 -29.36 -6.83
C ALA A 41 -36.70 -27.92 -6.68
N LEU A 42 -37.98 -27.81 -6.36
CA LEU A 42 -38.62 -26.59 -5.88
C LEU A 42 -37.87 -26.06 -4.64
N ASN A 43 -37.51 -24.78 -4.69
CA ASN A 43 -37.37 -23.86 -3.56
C ASN A 43 -36.39 -24.25 -2.43
N ALA A 44 -35.17 -23.72 -2.51
CA ALA A 44 -34.38 -23.36 -1.33
C ALA A 44 -33.61 -22.06 -1.58
N ARG A 45 -34.10 -20.97 -0.98
CA ARG A 45 -33.41 -19.68 -0.92
C ARG A 45 -32.07 -19.84 -0.16
N ARG A 46 -30.93 -19.79 -0.84
CA ARG A 46 -29.67 -19.22 -0.31
C ARG A 46 -28.67 -19.10 -1.46
N GLY A 47 -28.47 -17.87 -1.95
CA GLY A 47 -27.44 -17.58 -2.94
C GLY A 47 -26.03 -17.74 -2.37
N GLY A 48 -25.06 -17.90 -3.27
CA GLY A 48 -23.64 -17.73 -2.98
C GLY A 48 -22.79 -18.95 -3.23
N GLU A 49 -22.21 -19.02 -4.42
CA GLU A 49 -21.03 -19.83 -4.75
C GLU A 49 -19.82 -19.39 -3.89
N PRO A 50 -19.09 -20.30 -3.23
CA PRO A 50 -17.75 -20.01 -2.74
C PRO A 50 -16.72 -20.37 -3.81
N GLN A 51 -16.14 -19.33 -4.40
CA GLN A 51 -14.97 -19.39 -5.29
C GLN A 51 -13.69 -19.77 -4.51
N ALA A 52 -12.88 -20.61 -5.15
CA ALA A 52 -11.41 -20.66 -5.14
C ALA A 52 -10.66 -20.38 -3.82
N THR A 53 -10.04 -21.42 -3.29
CA THR A 53 -8.93 -21.36 -2.34
C THR A 53 -7.66 -20.85 -3.03
N ASP A 54 -7.34 -19.57 -2.84
CA ASP A 54 -5.98 -19.01 -2.84
C ASP A 54 -5.88 -18.05 -1.64
N PRO A 55 -5.04 -18.32 -0.62
CA PRO A 55 -5.05 -17.57 0.63
C PRO A 55 -4.16 -16.32 0.66
N GLU A 56 -3.73 -15.74 -0.48
CA GLU A 56 -2.71 -14.66 -0.46
C GLU A 56 -3.22 -13.26 -0.87
N ARG A 57 -4.53 -12.96 -0.85
CA ARG A 57 -5.01 -11.63 -1.34
C ARG A 57 -6.07 -10.91 -0.54
N ARG A 58 -6.18 -11.12 0.78
CA ARG A 58 -7.19 -10.40 1.58
C ARG A 58 -6.72 -9.89 2.94
N ASN A 59 -5.52 -9.30 2.97
CA ASN A 59 -5.14 -8.41 4.07
C ASN A 59 -4.78 -6.98 3.58
N TYR A 60 -5.49 -6.50 2.57
CA TYR A 60 -5.64 -5.07 2.27
C TYR A 60 -7.03 -4.59 2.75
N GLY A 61 -7.48 -5.12 3.89
CA GLY A 61 -8.78 -4.81 4.50
C GLY A 61 -8.73 -3.71 5.55
N GLU A 62 -7.57 -3.16 5.88
CA GLU A 62 -7.39 -2.26 7.02
C GLU A 62 -7.46 -0.77 6.62
N GLN A 63 -8.35 -0.40 5.71
CA GLN A 63 -8.33 0.93 5.08
C GLN A 63 -9.64 1.68 5.23
N ARG A 64 -10.06 1.96 6.47
CA ARG A 64 -11.04 3.03 6.75
C ARG A 64 -10.73 3.88 7.98
N VAL A 65 -9.73 3.52 8.79
CA VAL A 65 -9.35 4.30 9.99
C VAL A 65 -8.19 5.27 9.72
N SER A 66 -7.47 5.12 8.60
CA SER A 66 -6.30 5.94 8.25
C SER A 66 -6.53 7.03 7.22
N GLY A 67 -7.73 7.18 6.67
CA GLY A 67 -7.99 8.17 5.62
C GLY A 67 -7.68 9.59 6.08
N ASN A 68 -8.14 9.95 7.28
CA ASN A 68 -7.87 11.24 7.91
C ASN A 68 -6.41 11.38 8.38
N ALA A 69 -5.82 10.34 8.96
CA ALA A 69 -4.44 10.42 9.47
C ALA A 69 -3.42 10.53 8.32
N ALA A 70 -3.64 9.81 7.22
CA ALA A 70 -2.81 9.92 6.01
C ALA A 70 -2.97 11.31 5.35
N GLU A 71 -4.19 11.84 5.30
CA GLU A 71 -4.45 13.19 4.78
C GLU A 71 -3.78 14.27 5.65
N LEU A 72 -3.87 14.16 6.97
CA LEU A 72 -3.16 15.04 7.89
C LEU A 72 -1.64 14.92 7.75
N LEU A 73 -1.09 13.73 7.56
CA LEU A 73 0.33 13.53 7.32
C LEU A 73 0.82 14.25 6.05
N ASN A 74 -0.02 14.31 5.03
CA ASN A 74 0.31 15.00 3.78
C ASN A 74 0.24 16.54 3.89
N THR A 75 -0.49 17.06 4.88
CA THR A 75 -0.74 18.50 5.06
C THR A 75 -0.08 19.11 6.30
N ILE A 76 0.40 18.29 7.24
CA ILE A 76 1.03 18.73 8.49
C ILE A 76 2.21 19.67 8.23
N SER A 77 2.38 20.69 9.08
CA SER A 77 3.49 21.63 8.93
C SER A 77 4.78 21.09 9.55
N ARG A 78 5.91 21.71 9.19
CA ARG A 78 7.23 21.31 9.68
C ARG A 78 7.35 21.49 11.19
N GLU A 79 6.87 22.61 11.70
CA GLU A 79 6.89 22.90 13.14
C GLU A 79 6.07 21.90 13.95
N HIS A 80 4.97 21.40 13.41
CA HIS A 80 4.20 20.34 14.06
C HIS A 80 4.95 19.01 14.10
N LEU A 81 5.63 18.64 13.00
CA LEU A 81 6.47 17.43 12.99
C LEU A 81 7.60 17.53 14.03
N LEU A 82 8.19 18.71 14.19
CA LEU A 82 9.24 18.97 15.18
C LEU A 82 8.75 18.92 16.64
N ALA A 83 7.45 19.14 16.86
CA ALA A 83 6.85 19.04 18.20
C ALA A 83 6.63 17.59 18.64
N VAL A 84 6.67 16.63 17.71
CA VAL A 84 6.51 15.20 18.02
C VAL A 84 7.80 14.66 18.62
N SER A 85 7.68 14.06 19.81
CA SER A 85 8.81 13.40 20.47
C SER A 85 9.43 12.33 19.58
N GLY A 86 10.75 12.40 19.37
CA GLY A 86 11.48 11.48 18.49
C GLY A 86 11.55 11.89 17.02
N ILE A 87 10.92 13.00 16.59
CA ILE A 87 11.05 13.57 15.25
C ILE A 87 11.91 14.84 15.29
N GLY A 88 13.16 14.70 14.86
CA GLY A 88 14.06 15.84 14.69
C GLY A 88 13.93 16.54 13.33
N PRO A 89 14.62 17.67 13.11
CA PRO A 89 14.56 18.44 11.86
C PRO A 89 14.91 17.61 10.63
N VAL A 90 15.90 16.72 10.74
CA VAL A 90 16.30 15.82 9.65
C VAL A 90 15.16 14.86 9.27
N LEU A 91 14.43 14.34 10.25
CA LEU A 91 13.30 13.43 10.00
C LEU A 91 12.10 14.19 9.47
N ALA A 92 11.80 15.36 10.02
CA ALA A 92 10.74 16.24 9.53
C ALA A 92 10.96 16.62 8.06
N ASP A 93 12.19 16.99 7.68
CA ASP A 93 12.52 17.34 6.30
C ASP A 93 12.38 16.14 5.36
N ARG A 94 12.74 14.93 5.81
CA ARG A 94 12.50 13.69 5.04
C ARG A 94 11.02 13.39 4.86
N ILE A 95 10.20 13.60 5.89
CA ILE A 95 8.75 13.44 5.82
C ILE A 95 8.18 14.43 4.81
N ILE A 96 8.55 15.71 4.88
CA ILE A 96 8.05 16.72 3.95
C ILE A 96 8.47 16.40 2.52
N SER A 97 9.73 16.05 2.31
CA SER A 97 10.29 15.75 0.98
C SER A 97 9.71 14.48 0.35
N GLY A 98 9.21 13.55 1.17
CA GLY A 98 8.70 12.26 0.69
C GLY A 98 7.19 12.21 0.46
N ARG A 99 6.47 13.33 0.67
CA ARG A 99 5.04 13.45 0.38
C ARG A 99 4.78 13.28 -1.13
N PRO A 100 3.63 12.72 -1.53
CA PRO A 100 2.52 12.25 -0.71
C PRO A 100 2.71 10.82 -0.19
N TYR A 101 2.09 10.54 0.97
CA TYR A 101 2.01 9.23 1.62
C TYR A 101 0.59 8.68 1.56
N SER A 102 0.47 7.37 1.41
CA SER A 102 -0.81 6.65 1.41
C SER A 102 -1.25 6.26 2.83
N SER A 103 -0.30 6.08 3.74
CA SER A 103 -0.57 5.71 5.14
C SER A 103 0.61 6.07 6.05
N LEU A 104 0.38 6.09 7.37
CA LEU A 104 1.45 6.28 8.36
C LEU A 104 2.53 5.19 8.27
N ARG A 105 2.13 3.93 8.06
CA ARG A 105 3.03 2.76 7.98
C ARG A 105 4.11 2.92 6.90
N GLU A 106 3.81 3.68 5.85
CA GLU A 106 4.74 3.96 4.75
C GLU A 106 6.00 4.70 5.23
N LEU A 107 5.89 5.53 6.29
CA LEU A 107 7.06 6.19 6.89
C LEU A 107 8.06 5.18 7.48
N ARG A 108 7.56 4.07 8.03
CA ARG A 108 8.41 2.98 8.54
C ARG A 108 8.96 2.12 7.41
N GLU A 109 8.14 1.80 6.42
CA GLU A 109 8.54 1.00 5.25
C GLU A 109 9.65 1.69 4.45
N ARG A 110 9.54 3.02 4.29
CA ARG A 110 10.57 3.87 3.69
C ARG A 110 11.75 4.16 4.63
N LYS A 111 11.76 3.59 5.83
CA LYS A 111 12.79 3.79 6.87
C LYS A 111 13.04 5.27 7.20
N ILE A 112 11.99 6.07 7.17
CA ILE A 112 12.00 7.49 7.55
C ILE A 112 11.86 7.59 9.07
N LEU A 113 10.90 6.87 9.66
CA LEU A 113 10.65 6.88 11.10
C LEU A 113 10.80 5.49 11.72
N PRO A 114 11.38 5.39 12.93
CA PRO A 114 11.28 4.20 13.77
C PRO A 114 9.85 4.04 14.31
N GLN A 115 9.51 2.83 14.76
CA GLN A 115 8.15 2.51 15.22
C GLN A 115 7.67 3.42 16.36
N GLY A 116 8.51 3.65 17.38
CA GLY A 116 8.11 4.52 18.51
C GLY A 116 7.78 5.96 18.11
N ALA A 117 8.52 6.56 17.17
CA ALA A 117 8.21 7.91 16.68
C ALA A 117 6.95 7.93 15.81
N LEU A 118 6.65 6.83 15.12
CA LEU A 118 5.43 6.67 14.34
C LEU A 118 4.20 6.55 15.24
N ASP A 119 4.30 5.81 16.34
CA ASP A 119 3.24 5.69 17.35
C ASP A 119 2.92 7.06 17.98
N GLU A 120 3.94 7.87 18.32
CA GLU A 120 3.74 9.23 18.84
C GLU A 120 3.09 10.17 17.80
N LEU A 121 3.53 10.08 16.54
CA LEU A 121 2.92 10.85 15.46
C LEU A 121 1.44 10.46 15.27
N GLU A 122 1.11 9.17 15.32
CA GLU A 122 -0.27 8.70 15.22
C GLU A 122 -1.14 9.21 16.38
N ARG A 123 -0.59 9.24 17.61
CA ARG A 123 -1.27 9.81 18.78
C ARG A 123 -1.54 11.30 18.62
N GLU A 124 -0.61 12.08 18.09
CA GLU A 124 -0.81 13.50 17.82
C GLU A 124 -1.88 13.75 16.74
N LEU A 125 -1.83 12.99 15.64
CA LEU A 125 -2.80 13.10 14.55
C LEU A 125 -4.21 12.68 14.98
N THR A 126 -4.34 11.62 15.77
CA THR A 126 -5.62 11.11 16.27
C THR A 126 -6.13 11.92 17.46
N GLY A 127 -5.23 12.40 18.32
CA GLY A 127 -5.56 13.25 19.48
C GLY A 127 -6.12 14.61 19.07
N LYS A 128 -5.72 15.14 17.91
CA LYS A 128 -6.32 16.34 17.31
C LYS A 128 -7.80 16.15 16.94
N GLN A 129 -8.19 14.96 16.47
CA GLN A 129 -9.57 14.68 16.07
C GLN A 129 -10.58 14.77 17.22
N ARG A 130 -10.18 14.37 18.44
CA ARG A 130 -11.10 14.40 19.61
C ARG A 130 -11.43 15.80 20.13
N ARG A 131 -10.70 16.84 19.73
CA ARG A 131 -10.92 18.23 20.18
C ARG A 131 -11.74 19.08 19.22
N SER A 132 -12.11 18.56 18.04
CA SER A 132 -12.82 19.30 17.00
C SER A 132 -14.31 18.93 16.89
N ALA A 133 -14.88 18.25 17.89
CA ALA A 133 -16.30 17.93 18.01
C ALA A 133 -16.84 18.50 19.32
#